data_AF-A0A432JI98-F1
#
_entry.id   AF-A0A432JI98-F1
#
_cell.length_a   1.000
_cell.length_b   1.000
_cell.length_c   1.000
_cell.angle_alpha   90.00
_cell.angle_beta   90.00
_cell.angle_gamma   90.00
#
_symmetry.space_group_name_H-M   'P 1'
#
loop_
_entity.id
_entity.type
_entity.pdbx_description
1 polymer ?
#
loop_
_entity_poly.entity_id
_entity_poly.type
_entity_poly.pdbx_seq_one_letter_code
_entity_poly.pdbx_strand_id
1 'polypeptide(L)'
;MRDGGVVFFRRRSTRRSPPGPSRTDREGFFLSPSASGRWAERWVSWILRLKGWRITERNLRTPFGEIDLLARHGSVLVIVEVKFRRHRRQWPLSGRQAARLRRCARWLQVN
;
A
#
# COMPACT_ATOMS: atom_id res chain seq x y z
N MET A 1 15.79 -24.75 15.13
CA MET A 1 16.11 -24.70 13.69
C MET A 1 14.82 -24.79 12.88
N ARG A 2 14.31 -23.65 12.41
CA ARG A 2 13.46 -23.53 11.22
C ARG A 2 13.72 -22.14 10.66
N ASP A 3 14.45 -22.12 9.55
CA ASP A 3 14.92 -20.94 8.84
C ASP A 3 13.75 -20.14 8.27
N GLY A 4 13.41 -19.03 8.93
CA GLY A 4 12.56 -17.98 8.38
C GLY A 4 13.40 -17.06 7.51
N GLY A 5 13.82 -17.54 6.34
CA GLY A 5 14.53 -16.74 5.34
C GLY A 5 13.61 -15.67 4.76
N VAL A 6 13.59 -14.48 5.36
CA VAL A 6 12.94 -13.30 4.75
C VAL A 6 13.85 -12.81 3.63
N VAL A 7 13.47 -13.11 2.40
CA VAL A 7 14.15 -12.59 1.20
C VAL A 7 13.81 -11.10 1.05
N PHE A 8 14.73 -10.25 1.51
CA PHE A 8 14.65 -8.80 1.29
C PHE A 8 15.04 -8.45 -0.14
N PHE A 9 14.05 -8.28 -1.02
CA PHE A 9 14.30 -7.75 -2.36
C PHE A 9 14.22 -6.22 -2.37
N ARG A 10 15.35 -5.56 -2.07
CA ARG A 10 15.51 -4.11 -2.26
C ARG A 10 15.70 -3.82 -3.75
N ARG A 11 14.68 -3.31 -4.44
CA ARG A 11 14.83 -2.76 -5.81
C ARG A 11 14.54 -1.26 -5.87
N ARG A 12 15.51 -0.53 -6.42
CA ARG A 12 15.53 0.92 -6.66
C ARG A 12 14.23 1.43 -7.29
N SER A 13 13.67 2.47 -6.68
CA SER A 13 12.61 3.31 -7.24
C SER A 13 13.16 4.07 -8.45
N THR A 14 12.93 3.56 -9.66
CA THR A 14 13.01 4.41 -10.86
C THR A 14 11.84 5.38 -10.83
N ARG A 15 12.13 6.61 -10.43
CA ARG A 15 11.20 7.75 -10.51
C ARG A 15 10.74 7.87 -11.97
N ARG A 16 9.44 7.79 -12.21
CA ARG A 16 8.80 8.60 -13.24
C ARG A 16 7.94 9.63 -12.53
N SER A 17 8.37 10.88 -12.57
CA SER A 17 7.57 12.02 -12.15
C SER A 17 6.38 12.15 -13.10
N PRO A 18 5.16 12.44 -12.59
CA PRO A 18 4.06 12.85 -13.47
C PRO A 18 4.41 14.18 -14.15
N PRO A 19 3.85 14.48 -15.33
CA PRO A 19 3.99 15.80 -15.94
C PRO A 19 3.51 16.88 -14.96
N GLY A 20 4.30 17.96 -14.83
CA GLY A 20 3.97 19.08 -13.94
C GLY A 20 2.73 19.84 -14.41
N PRO A 21 2.01 20.53 -13.51
CA PRO A 21 0.79 21.24 -13.87
C PRO A 21 1.09 22.39 -14.83
N SER A 22 0.25 22.53 -15.86
CA SER A 22 0.26 23.66 -16.79
C SER A 22 -0.10 24.97 -16.07
N ARG A 23 0.38 26.10 -16.61
CA ARG A 23 0.40 27.45 -16.00
C ARG A 23 -0.97 28.07 -15.63
N THR A 24 -2.07 27.32 -15.65
CA THR A 24 -3.44 27.80 -15.42
C THR A 24 -4.04 27.46 -14.06
N ASP A 25 -3.39 26.65 -13.22
CA ASP A 25 -3.98 26.18 -11.95
C ASP A 25 -3.46 26.98 -10.74
N ARG A 26 -3.74 28.29 -10.66
CA ARG A 26 -3.27 29.16 -9.56
C ARG A 26 -4.26 29.40 -8.40
N GLU A 27 -5.42 28.74 -8.38
CA GLU A 27 -6.35 28.87 -7.26
C GLU A 27 -6.76 27.50 -6.71
N GLY A 28 -6.13 27.11 -5.60
CA GLY A 28 -6.43 25.90 -4.84
C GLY A 28 -5.16 25.08 -4.57
N PHE A 29 -4.83 24.89 -3.30
CA PHE A 29 -3.76 23.99 -2.86
C PHE A 29 -4.12 22.52 -3.21
N PHE A 30 -4.01 22.14 -4.48
CA PHE A 30 -4.18 20.78 -4.94
C PHE A 30 -2.91 19.99 -4.62
N LEU A 31 -2.93 19.26 -3.50
CA LEU A 31 -1.95 18.21 -3.26
C LEU A 31 -2.03 17.22 -4.42
N SER A 32 -0.93 17.05 -5.15
CA SER A 32 -0.78 16.03 -6.19
C SER A 32 -1.34 14.68 -5.71
N PRO A 33 -2.06 13.92 -6.56
CA PRO A 33 -2.60 12.60 -6.19
C PRO A 33 -1.58 11.68 -5.51
N SER A 34 -0.30 11.81 -5.88
CA SER A 34 0.82 11.03 -5.32
C SER A 34 1.21 11.48 -3.91
N ALA A 35 1.14 12.78 -3.61
CA ALA A 35 1.44 13.32 -2.29
C ALA A 35 0.33 12.93 -1.29
N SER A 36 -0.92 13.00 -1.76
CA SER A 36 -2.11 12.58 -1.03
C SER A 36 -2.11 11.08 -0.68
N GLY A 37 -1.69 10.23 -1.62
CA GLY A 37 -1.56 8.78 -1.39
C GLY A 37 -0.53 8.43 -0.31
N ARG A 38 0.68 9.00 -0.39
CA ARG A 38 1.73 8.76 0.62
C ARG A 38 1.36 9.24 2.01
N TRP A 39 0.65 10.37 2.09
CA TRP A 39 0.12 10.86 3.36
C TRP A 39 -0.87 9.84 3.93
N ALA A 40 -1.83 9.36 3.13
CA ALA A 40 -2.79 8.37 3.56
C ALA A 40 -2.15 7.05 4.03
N GLU A 41 -1.14 6.54 3.32
CA GLU A 41 -0.38 5.35 3.75
C GLU A 41 0.28 5.55 5.12
N ARG A 42 0.85 6.74 5.37
CA ARG A 42 1.44 7.09 6.67
C ARG A 42 0.39 7.13 7.77
N TRP A 43 -0.78 7.72 7.51
CA TRP A 43 -1.87 7.76 8.49
C TRP A 43 -2.42 6.39 8.82
N VAL A 44 -2.70 5.56 7.80
CA VAL A 44 -3.16 4.18 8.01
C VAL A 44 -2.09 3.38 8.78
N SER A 45 -0.82 3.55 8.43
CA SER A 45 0.28 2.93 9.18
C SER A 45 0.28 3.31 10.66
N TRP A 46 0.08 4.60 10.98
CA TRP A 46 0.01 5.09 12.36
C TRP A 46 -1.20 4.54 13.11
N ILE A 47 -2.38 4.57 12.51
CA ILE A 47 -3.61 4.03 13.11
C ILE A 47 -3.44 2.53 13.41
N LEU A 48 -2.87 1.76 12.47
CA LEU A 48 -2.61 0.33 12.68
C LEU A 48 -1.64 0.11 13.84
N ARG A 49 -0.56 0.89 13.93
CA ARG A 49 0.39 0.83 15.05
C ARG A 49 -0.27 1.12 16.39
N LEU A 50 -1.10 2.16 16.47
CA LEU A 50 -1.84 2.50 17.68
C LEU A 50 -2.85 1.41 18.07
N LYS A 51 -3.35 0.64 17.10
CA LYS A 51 -4.20 -0.54 17.32
C LYS A 51 -3.41 -1.82 17.64
N GLY A 52 -2.11 -1.72 17.92
CA GLY A 52 -1.25 -2.86 18.28
C GLY A 52 -0.66 -3.62 17.09
N TRP A 53 -0.96 -3.23 15.85
CA TRP A 53 -0.42 -3.91 14.67
C TRP A 53 1.02 -3.47 14.38
N ARG A 54 1.89 -4.44 14.08
CA ARG A 54 3.23 -4.18 13.57
C ARG A 54 3.19 -4.10 12.04
N ILE A 55 3.57 -2.96 11.47
CA ILE A 55 3.77 -2.84 10.02
C ILE A 55 5.06 -3.60 9.66
N THR A 56 4.93 -4.67 8.89
CA THR A 56 6.05 -5.52 8.44
C THR A 56 6.68 -4.94 7.18
N GLU A 57 5.86 -4.58 6.19
CA GLU A 57 6.31 -4.05 4.90
C GLU A 57 5.39 -2.93 4.39
N ARG A 58 5.95 -2.06 3.54
CA ARG A 58 5.20 -1.00 2.83
C ARG A 58 5.56 -1.03 1.35
N ASN A 59 4.59 -0.79 0.47
CA ASN A 59 4.76 -0.83 -0.98
C ASN A 59 5.44 -2.13 -1.43
N LEU A 60 4.96 -3.26 -0.89
CA LEU A 60 5.52 -4.58 -1.13
C LEU A 60 5.21 -5.04 -2.55
N ARG A 61 6.25 -5.29 -3.33
CA ARG A 61 6.13 -5.81 -4.69
C ARG A 61 6.09 -7.32 -4.68
N THR A 62 5.04 -7.88 -5.28
CA THR A 62 4.92 -9.33 -5.52
C THR A 62 4.85 -9.59 -7.03
N PRO A 63 5.08 -10.84 -7.50
CA PRO A 63 4.88 -11.19 -8.90
C PRO A 63 3.46 -10.92 -9.43
N PHE A 64 2.48 -10.83 -8.53
CA PHE A 64 1.07 -10.66 -8.87
C PHE A 64 0.56 -9.22 -8.69
N GLY A 65 1.40 -8.31 -8.19
CA GLY A 65 1.09 -6.89 -8.01
C GLY A 65 1.68 -6.28 -6.73
N GLU A 66 1.41 -5.00 -6.52
CA GLU A 66 1.91 -4.24 -5.35
C GLU A 66 0.90 -4.29 -4.19
N ILE A 67 1.38 -4.44 -2.96
CA ILE A 67 0.59 -4.34 -1.72
C ILE A 67 1.00 -3.05 -1.01
N ASP A 68 0.05 -2.19 -0.66
CA ASP A 68 0.36 -0.91 -0.01
C ASP A 68 0.97 -1.13 1.37
N LEU A 69 0.34 -1.94 2.23
CA LEU A 69 0.87 -2.28 3.56
C LEU A 69 0.66 -3.76 3.89
N LEU A 70 1.64 -4.34 4.58
CA LEU A 70 1.55 -5.63 5.23
C LEU A 70 1.68 -5.42 6.75
N ALA A 71 0.73 -5.92 7.53
CA ALA A 71 0.73 -5.75 8.98
C ALA A 71 0.46 -7.05 9.73
N ARG A 72 1.02 -7.18 10.93
CA ARG A 72 0.93 -8.38 11.76
C ARG A 72 0.45 -8.05 13.18
N HIS A 73 -0.41 -8.88 13.74
CA HIS A 73 -0.82 -8.86 15.14
C HIS A 73 -0.92 -10.29 15.66
N GLY A 74 -0.03 -10.69 16.57
CA GLY A 74 0.09 -12.09 17.01
C GLY A 74 0.41 -13.02 15.84
N SER A 75 -0.43 -14.02 15.61
CA SER A 75 -0.36 -14.96 14.47
C SER A 75 -1.08 -14.45 13.21
N VAL A 76 -1.75 -13.31 13.27
CA VAL A 76 -2.54 -12.76 12.16
C VAL A 76 -1.68 -11.87 11.29
N LEU A 77 -1.69 -12.10 9.98
CA LEU A 77 -1.08 -11.26 8.95
C LEU A 77 -2.18 -10.70 8.05
N VAL A 78 -2.19 -9.38 7.83
CA VAL A 78 -3.18 -8.69 7.00
C VAL A 78 -2.52 -7.90 5.88
N ILE A 79 -3.13 -7.98 4.69
CA ILE A 79 -2.85 -7.15 3.54
C ILE A 79 -3.81 -5.96 3.59
N VAL A 80 -3.29 -4.74 3.49
CA VAL A 80 -4.09 -3.51 3.58
C VAL A 80 -3.90 -2.71 2.30
N GLU A 81 -4.99 -2.52 1.55
CA GLU A 81 -5.06 -1.62 0.39
C GLU A 81 -5.58 -0.24 0.87
N VAL A 82 -4.81 0.82 0.65
CA VAL A 82 -5.11 2.18 1.10
C VAL A 82 -5.79 2.95 -0.02
N LYS A 83 -7.02 3.42 0.22
CA LYS A 83 -7.74 4.29 -0.71
C LYS A 83 -7.92 5.68 -0.11
N PHE A 84 -7.18 6.67 -0.61
CA PHE A 84 -7.38 8.08 -0.26
C PHE A 84 -8.38 8.75 -1.20
N ARG A 85 -9.51 9.27 -0.66
CA ARG A 85 -10.52 10.01 -1.45
C ARG A 85 -11.15 11.12 -0.60
N ARG A 86 -11.54 12.23 -1.25
CA ARG A 86 -12.25 13.38 -0.64
C ARG A 86 -13.73 13.12 -0.31
N HIS A 87 -14.38 12.16 -0.96
CA HIS A 87 -15.81 11.85 -0.77
C HIS A 87 -16.06 10.42 -0.29
N ARG A 88 -17.00 10.25 0.65
CA ARG A 88 -17.35 9.01 1.37
C ARG A 88 -18.14 7.96 0.56
N ARG A 89 -18.05 7.93 -0.77
CA ARG A 89 -18.78 6.90 -1.53
C ARG A 89 -18.11 5.54 -1.30
N GLN A 90 -18.87 4.57 -0.78
CA GLN A 90 -18.38 3.20 -0.62
C GLN A 90 -18.02 2.63 -2.00
N TRP A 91 -16.82 2.07 -2.12
CA TRP A 91 -16.39 1.40 -3.34
C TRP A 91 -15.91 -0.01 -3.00
N PRO A 92 -16.70 -1.05 -3.28
CA PRO A 92 -16.29 -2.42 -3.01
C PRO A 92 -14.99 -2.73 -3.77
N LEU A 93 -14.18 -3.64 -3.23
CA LEU A 93 -13.05 -4.18 -4.00
C LEU A 93 -13.58 -4.73 -5.32
N SER A 94 -13.06 -4.26 -6.45
CA SER A 94 -13.46 -4.84 -7.72
C SER A 94 -13.03 -6.32 -7.76
N GLY A 95 -13.75 -7.15 -8.53
CA GLY A 95 -13.40 -8.57 -8.66
C GLY A 95 -11.94 -8.79 -9.08
N ARG A 96 -11.41 -7.90 -9.95
CA ARG A 96 -10.00 -7.90 -10.36
C ARG A 96 -9.06 -7.56 -9.20
N GLN A 97 -9.39 -6.55 -8.38
CA GLN A 97 -8.60 -6.21 -7.20
C GLN A 97 -8.59 -7.35 -6.19
N ALA A 98 -9.74 -7.95 -5.89
CA ALA A 98 -9.84 -9.09 -4.99
C ALA A 98 -9.04 -10.30 -5.49
N ALA A 99 -9.14 -10.63 -6.78
CA ALA A 99 -8.38 -11.72 -7.39
C ALA A 99 -6.86 -11.48 -7.31
N ARG A 100 -6.42 -10.24 -7.55
CA ARG A 100 -5.02 -9.82 -7.41
C ARG A 100 -4.51 -10.05 -5.98
N LEU A 101 -5.21 -9.50 -4.98
CA LEU A 101 -4.82 -9.61 -3.58
C LEU A 101 -4.81 -11.06 -3.09
N ARG A 102 -5.75 -11.90 -3.55
CA ARG A 102 -5.74 -13.34 -3.25
C ARG A 102 -4.50 -14.05 -3.77
N ARG A 103 -4.00 -13.70 -4.96
CA ARG A 103 -2.75 -14.27 -5.49
C ARG A 103 -1.55 -13.81 -4.67
N CYS A 104 -1.49 -12.53 -4.30
CA CYS A 104 -0.43 -12.03 -3.42
C CYS A 104 -0.45 -12.73 -2.05
N ALA A 105 -1.64 -12.94 -1.47
CA ALA A 105 -1.79 -13.64 -0.20
C ALA A 105 -1.27 -15.08 -0.26
N ARG A 106 -1.60 -15.83 -1.33
CA ARG A 106 -1.06 -17.19 -1.53
C ARG A 106 0.46 -17.19 -1.66
N TRP A 107 1.03 -16.22 -2.36
CA TRP A 107 2.48 -16.10 -2.50
C TRP A 107 3.17 -15.85 -1.15
N LEU A 108 2.59 -14.99 -0.31
CA LEU A 108 3.09 -14.71 1.06
C LEU A 108 2.98 -15.88 2.03
N GLN A 109 2.22 -16.92 1.72
CA GLN A 109 2.12 -18.11 2.58
C GLN A 109 3.28 -19.08 2.36
N VAL A 110 3.98 -18.98 1.22
CA VAL A 110 5.00 -19.94 0.80
C VAL A 110 6.39 -19.31 0.60
N ASN A 111 6.55 -18.02 0.92
CA ASN A 111 7.80 -17.25 0.89
C ASN A 111 7.91 -16.42 2.17
#